data_AF-A0A9D7EJN1-F1
#
_entry.id   AF-A0A9D7EJN1-F1
#
_cell.length_a   1.000
_cell.length_b   1.000
_cell.length_c   1.000
_cell.angle_alpha   90.00
_cell.angle_beta   90.00
_cell.angle_gamma   90.00
#
_symmetry.space_group_name_H-M   'P 1'
#
loop_
_entity.id
_entity.type
_entity.pdbx_description
1 polymer ?
#
loop_
_entity_poly.entity_id
_entity_poly.type
_entity_poly.pdbx_seq_one_letter_code
_entity_poly.pdbx_strand_id
1 'polypeptide(L)'
;MKKPNYVGKFTSLTMTMALLGLTLITGCSDDEPNGPAADTTAPTVLSTNPINGATGMALINVTFSESMSSSTIGLTSFTVKGPGATNVAGSVSYDAAHNRALFVPTNDLALSTVYTATITGTAKDQAGNAIANQYVWSFTTFDATIDQLPVVLESTVDFAVIAGSTIASTGATFIAGAVGLSPGTAVTGFPPGIMSGASHVGDPGSIQAKLDLTSAFASAAGRSSGVVTIAGNIGGMTLPSGLYKSTSGLEISSGDLTLDAKGNSSAIWIFQIASTLVTTTDRRVILSGGAKASNVYWQVGSSATLGATSSFSGIIMADQSITMNTGASLEGRAFARTGAVTLNGSTIVTPNP
;
A
#
# COMPACT_ATOMS: atom_id res chain seq x y z
N MET A 1 41.42 -32.86 47.96
CA MET A 1 40.56 -33.90 48.56
C MET A 1 39.10 -33.59 48.21
N LYS A 2 38.50 -34.36 47.29
CA LYS A 2 37.10 -34.20 46.86
C LYS A 2 36.15 -34.95 47.81
N LYS A 3 35.02 -34.30 48.15
CA LYS A 3 33.89 -34.80 48.94
C LYS A 3 32.68 -35.17 48.03
N PRO A 4 31.70 -35.95 48.53
CA PRO A 4 30.89 -36.89 47.73
C PRO A 4 29.37 -36.65 47.82
N ASN A 5 28.58 -37.66 47.39
CA ASN A 5 27.20 -38.05 47.80
C ASN A 5 26.06 -37.73 46.82
N TYR A 6 24.98 -38.51 46.65
CA TYR A 6 24.55 -39.89 47.00
C TYR A 6 23.32 -40.18 46.09
N VAL A 7 23.08 -41.44 45.70
CA VAL A 7 21.95 -41.85 44.83
C VAL A 7 20.88 -42.56 45.67
N GLY A 8 19.59 -42.24 45.45
CA GLY A 8 18.44 -42.90 46.11
C GLY A 8 17.37 -43.32 45.10
N LYS A 9 16.99 -44.61 45.15
CA LYS A 9 15.93 -45.28 44.37
C LYS A 9 14.54 -45.03 44.98
N PHE A 10 13.48 -45.01 44.15
CA PHE A 10 12.08 -44.99 44.59
C PHE A 10 11.35 -46.29 44.23
N THR A 11 10.57 -46.81 45.17
CA THR A 11 9.68 -47.99 45.06
C THR A 11 8.25 -47.63 45.46
N SER A 12 7.29 -48.31 44.83
CA SER A 12 5.82 -48.19 44.85
C SER A 12 5.13 -48.23 46.23
N LEU A 13 3.97 -47.54 46.35
CA LEU A 13 2.99 -47.75 47.43
C LEU A 13 1.54 -47.51 46.91
N THR A 14 0.71 -48.56 46.96
CA THR A 14 -0.75 -48.54 46.75
C THR A 14 -1.48 -48.18 48.05
N MET A 15 -2.54 -47.37 47.98
CA MET A 15 -3.38 -47.04 49.13
C MET A 15 -4.87 -47.11 48.77
N THR A 16 -5.56 -48.08 49.37
CA THR A 16 -7.01 -48.30 49.39
C THR A 16 -7.62 -47.46 50.51
N MET A 17 -8.74 -46.75 50.27
CA MET A 17 -9.43 -45.98 51.30
C MET A 17 -10.92 -46.34 51.36
N ALA A 18 -11.39 -46.58 52.59
CA ALA A 18 -12.71 -47.10 52.94
C ALA A 18 -13.79 -46.01 53.06
N LEU A 19 -15.03 -46.44 52.85
CA LEU A 19 -16.28 -45.69 52.78
C LEU A 19 -16.84 -45.38 54.19
N LEU A 20 -17.31 -44.14 54.43
CA LEU A 20 -18.26 -43.81 55.50
C LEU A 20 -19.23 -42.73 54.99
N GLY A 21 -20.52 -43.05 54.96
CA GLY A 21 -21.56 -42.23 54.34
C GLY A 21 -22.12 -41.14 55.26
N LEU A 22 -22.53 -40.02 54.64
CA LEU A 22 -23.49 -39.08 55.19
C LEU A 22 -24.46 -38.67 54.08
N THR A 23 -25.71 -39.09 54.21
CA THR A 23 -26.84 -38.75 53.33
C THR A 23 -27.34 -37.35 53.61
N LEU A 24 -27.29 -36.47 52.60
CA LEU A 24 -28.10 -35.27 52.48
C LEU A 24 -29.02 -35.45 51.26
N ILE A 25 -30.33 -35.37 51.50
CA ILE A 25 -31.38 -35.42 50.49
C ILE A 25 -31.83 -33.97 50.27
N THR A 26 -31.74 -33.47 49.03
CA THR A 26 -32.74 -32.65 48.30
C THR A 26 -32.10 -32.11 47.00
N GLY A 27 -32.86 -32.20 45.89
CA GLY A 27 -32.35 -32.17 44.51
C GLY A 27 -32.02 -30.82 43.89
N CYS A 28 -31.25 -30.87 42.79
CA CYS A 28 -31.72 -30.58 41.43
C CYS A 28 -30.65 -31.08 40.44
N SER A 29 -31.10 -31.65 39.32
CA SER A 29 -30.22 -32.09 38.24
C SER A 29 -29.80 -30.87 37.42
N ASP A 30 -28.61 -30.33 37.67
CA ASP A 30 -27.97 -29.39 36.74
C ASP A 30 -26.81 -30.12 36.05
N ASP A 31 -27.14 -31.17 35.31
CA ASP A 31 -26.42 -31.45 34.06
C ASP A 31 -26.73 -30.25 33.17
N GLU A 32 -25.84 -29.25 33.12
CA GLU A 32 -25.83 -28.26 32.04
C GLU A 32 -25.11 -28.90 30.85
N PRO A 33 -25.80 -29.36 29.79
CA PRO A 33 -25.15 -29.90 28.61
C PRO A 33 -24.80 -28.77 27.62
N ASN A 34 -24.54 -27.55 28.10
CA ASN A 34 -24.32 -26.39 27.25
C ASN A 34 -22.90 -25.86 27.38
N GLY A 35 -21.95 -26.61 26.82
CA GLY A 35 -20.85 -25.93 26.13
C GLY A 35 -21.43 -25.01 25.05
N PRO A 36 -20.75 -23.91 24.67
CA PRO A 36 -21.21 -23.08 23.56
C PRO A 36 -21.51 -24.00 22.36
N ALA A 37 -22.68 -23.81 21.73
CA ALA A 37 -23.07 -24.61 20.58
C ALA A 37 -21.93 -24.63 19.56
N ALA A 38 -21.60 -25.82 19.05
CA ALA A 38 -20.55 -25.96 18.05
C ALA A 38 -20.86 -25.04 16.87
N ASP A 39 -19.87 -24.24 16.46
CA ASP A 39 -20.04 -23.37 15.32
C ASP A 39 -20.22 -24.22 14.05
N THR A 40 -21.34 -24.01 13.38
CA THR A 40 -21.73 -24.70 12.15
C THR A 40 -21.82 -23.76 10.96
N THR A 41 -21.48 -22.49 11.15
CA THR A 41 -21.52 -21.48 10.10
C THR A 41 -20.32 -21.67 9.18
N ALA A 42 -20.56 -21.84 7.88
CA ALA A 42 -19.47 -21.96 6.93
C ALA A 42 -18.88 -20.57 6.58
N PRO A 43 -17.56 -20.46 6.40
CA PRO A 43 -16.94 -19.22 5.97
C PRO A 43 -17.37 -18.84 4.54
N THR A 44 -17.40 -17.53 4.28
CA THR A 44 -17.68 -16.95 2.95
C THR A 44 -16.57 -15.97 2.54
N VAL A 45 -16.49 -15.66 1.25
CA VAL A 45 -15.58 -14.63 0.72
C VAL A 45 -16.29 -13.29 0.71
N LEU A 46 -15.78 -12.32 1.49
CA LEU A 46 -16.32 -10.96 1.53
C LEU A 46 -15.78 -10.08 0.39
N SER A 47 -14.49 -10.23 0.08
CA SER A 47 -13.85 -9.43 -0.97
C SER A 47 -12.63 -10.13 -1.55
N THR A 48 -12.32 -9.78 -2.79
CA THR A 48 -11.12 -10.21 -3.50
C THR A 48 -10.37 -9.00 -4.04
N ASN A 49 -9.06 -9.15 -4.14
CA ASN A 49 -8.21 -8.25 -4.89
C ASN A 49 -7.31 -9.11 -5.79
N PRO A 50 -7.23 -8.85 -7.10
CA PRO A 50 -8.14 -7.96 -7.84
C PRO A 50 -9.61 -8.40 -7.72
N ILE A 51 -10.56 -7.47 -7.85
CA ILE A 51 -11.99 -7.80 -7.94
C ILE A 51 -12.27 -8.59 -9.24
N ASN A 52 -13.39 -9.34 -9.29
CA ASN A 52 -13.72 -10.12 -10.48
C ASN A 52 -13.85 -9.23 -11.74
N GLY A 53 -13.12 -9.59 -12.79
CA GLY A 53 -13.03 -8.83 -14.04
C GLY A 53 -12.08 -7.64 -14.01
N ALA A 54 -11.33 -7.42 -12.92
CA ALA A 54 -10.36 -6.34 -12.85
C ALA A 54 -9.26 -6.51 -13.92
N THR A 55 -8.75 -5.37 -14.38
CA THR A 55 -7.57 -5.29 -15.23
C THR A 55 -6.40 -4.69 -14.45
N GLY A 56 -5.17 -5.04 -14.82
CA GLY A 56 -3.96 -4.65 -14.11
C GLY A 56 -3.35 -5.74 -13.25
N MET A 57 -2.13 -5.47 -12.79
CA MET A 57 -1.51 -6.22 -11.70
C MET A 57 -1.97 -5.64 -10.37
N ALA A 58 -2.51 -6.48 -9.50
CA ALA A 58 -2.72 -6.16 -8.10
C ALA A 58 -2.31 -7.36 -7.23
N LEU A 59 -2.07 -7.09 -5.95
CA LEU A 59 -1.80 -8.10 -4.93
C LEU A 59 -2.95 -9.12 -4.87
N ILE A 60 -2.71 -10.40 -5.16
CA ILE A 60 -3.77 -11.41 -5.23
C ILE A 60 -4.16 -11.86 -3.82
N ASN A 61 -5.23 -11.32 -3.26
CA ASN A 61 -5.70 -11.66 -1.92
C ASN A 61 -7.22 -11.79 -1.83
N VAL A 62 -7.66 -12.42 -0.74
CA VAL A 62 -9.07 -12.64 -0.41
C VAL A 62 -9.30 -12.34 1.07
N THR A 63 -10.45 -11.75 1.40
CA THR A 63 -10.90 -11.53 2.78
C THR A 63 -12.11 -12.43 3.05
N PHE A 64 -12.07 -13.16 4.16
CA PHE A 64 -13.13 -14.07 4.58
C PHE A 64 -14.09 -13.41 5.59
N SER A 65 -15.30 -13.97 5.74
CA SER A 65 -16.30 -13.50 6.71
C SER A 65 -15.92 -13.73 8.17
N GLU A 66 -14.92 -14.58 8.40
CA GLU A 66 -14.52 -15.06 9.72
C GLU A 66 -13.08 -15.59 9.70
N SER A 67 -12.59 -15.99 10.88
CA SER A 67 -11.25 -16.53 11.03
C SER A 67 -11.14 -17.96 10.49
N MET A 68 -10.18 -18.15 9.59
CA MET A 68 -9.87 -19.42 8.93
C MET A 68 -8.85 -20.22 9.73
N SER A 69 -8.89 -21.55 9.60
CA SER A 69 -7.80 -22.41 10.07
C SER A 69 -6.60 -22.25 9.13
N SER A 70 -5.53 -21.63 9.63
CA SER A 70 -4.31 -21.34 8.85
C SER A 70 -3.70 -22.59 8.20
N SER A 71 -3.83 -23.75 8.84
CA SER A 71 -3.36 -25.05 8.29
C SER A 71 -4.08 -25.49 7.02
N THR A 72 -5.29 -24.96 6.77
CA THR A 72 -6.10 -25.27 5.59
C THR A 72 -5.99 -24.21 4.50
N ILE A 73 -5.30 -23.09 4.77
CA ILE A 73 -5.06 -22.01 3.81
C ILE A 73 -3.68 -22.20 3.17
N GLY A 74 -3.66 -22.67 1.92
CA GLY A 74 -2.45 -23.07 1.20
C GLY A 74 -2.72 -23.25 -0.29
N LEU A 75 -1.74 -23.77 -1.04
CA LEU A 75 -1.82 -23.88 -2.51
C LEU A 75 -2.90 -24.85 -3.03
N THR A 76 -3.49 -25.67 -2.17
CA THR A 76 -4.64 -26.51 -2.53
C THR A 76 -5.98 -25.80 -2.32
N SER A 77 -6.01 -24.81 -1.44
CA SER A 77 -7.22 -24.07 -1.09
C SER A 77 -7.29 -22.71 -1.76
N PHE A 78 -6.16 -22.07 -2.07
CA PHE A 78 -6.06 -20.85 -2.84
C PHE A 78 -5.14 -21.07 -4.04
N THR A 79 -5.76 -21.24 -5.21
CA THR A 79 -5.04 -21.48 -6.47
C THR A 79 -5.17 -20.29 -7.40
N VAL A 80 -4.14 -20.08 -8.22
CA VAL A 80 -4.15 -19.12 -9.35
C VAL A 80 -3.72 -19.88 -10.60
N LYS A 81 -4.47 -19.74 -11.69
CA LYS A 81 -4.19 -20.38 -12.97
C LYS A 81 -4.20 -19.37 -14.11
N GLY A 82 -3.32 -19.55 -15.09
CA GLY A 82 -3.24 -18.73 -16.30
C GLY A 82 -1.81 -18.70 -16.89
N PRO A 83 -1.65 -18.39 -18.19
CA PRO A 83 -2.68 -18.40 -19.22
C PRO A 83 -3.31 -19.80 -19.41
N GLY A 84 -4.63 -19.84 -19.63
CA GLY A 84 -5.39 -21.10 -19.71
C GLY A 84 -5.55 -21.81 -18.35
N ALA A 85 -5.48 -23.15 -18.34
CA ALA A 85 -5.60 -23.97 -17.13
C ALA A 85 -4.25 -24.25 -16.42
N THR A 86 -3.18 -23.54 -16.81
CA THR A 86 -1.82 -23.69 -16.27
C THR A 86 -1.76 -23.18 -14.83
N ASN A 87 -1.22 -23.96 -13.89
CA ASN A 87 -1.04 -23.49 -12.52
C ASN A 87 0.08 -22.45 -12.43
N VAL A 88 -0.18 -21.34 -11.72
CA VAL A 88 0.84 -20.37 -11.35
C VAL A 88 1.57 -20.87 -10.11
N ALA A 89 2.89 -21.00 -10.18
CA ALA A 89 3.72 -21.29 -9.02
C ALA A 89 3.72 -20.07 -8.07
N GLY A 90 3.64 -20.31 -6.76
CA GLY A 90 3.59 -19.25 -5.77
C GLY A 90 3.60 -19.79 -4.35
N SER A 91 3.40 -18.89 -3.39
CA SER A 91 3.15 -19.20 -1.99
C SER A 91 1.82 -18.61 -1.54
N VAL A 92 1.25 -19.18 -0.48
CA VAL A 92 0.04 -18.67 0.17
C VAL A 92 0.34 -18.42 1.64
N SER A 93 -0.05 -17.25 2.13
CA SER A 93 0.02 -16.88 3.55
C SER A 93 -1.34 -16.44 4.06
N TYR A 94 -1.60 -16.64 5.35
CA TYR A 94 -2.85 -16.21 6.00
C TYR A 94 -2.57 -15.25 7.17
N ASP A 95 -3.22 -14.09 7.13
CA ASP A 95 -3.25 -13.10 8.19
C ASP A 95 -4.56 -13.24 8.98
N ALA A 96 -4.44 -13.87 10.16
CA ALA A 96 -5.57 -14.12 11.05
C ALA A 96 -6.12 -12.85 11.71
N ALA A 97 -5.34 -11.77 11.82
CA ALA A 97 -5.80 -10.52 12.45
C ALA A 97 -6.83 -9.80 11.56
N HIS A 98 -6.72 -9.99 10.24
CA HIS A 98 -7.58 -9.35 9.25
C HIS A 98 -8.46 -10.33 8.45
N ASN A 99 -8.40 -11.62 8.78
CA ASN A 99 -9.07 -12.69 8.03
C ASN A 99 -8.72 -12.71 6.54
N ARG A 100 -7.44 -12.52 6.20
CA ARG A 100 -6.99 -12.36 4.80
C ARG A 100 -5.99 -13.42 4.38
N ALA A 101 -6.22 -14.04 3.23
CA ALA A 101 -5.21 -14.87 2.57
C ALA A 101 -4.59 -14.13 1.39
N LEU A 102 -3.28 -14.27 1.25
CA LEU A 102 -2.47 -13.65 0.21
C LEU A 102 -1.79 -14.74 -0.62
N PHE A 103 -1.94 -14.67 -1.94
CA PHE A 103 -1.17 -15.47 -2.89
C PHE A 103 -0.05 -14.61 -3.50
N VAL A 104 1.18 -15.10 -3.42
CA VAL A 104 2.37 -14.44 -4.00
C VAL A 104 2.92 -15.35 -5.11
N PRO A 105 2.79 -14.98 -6.40
CA PRO A 105 3.43 -15.70 -7.48
C PRO A 105 4.95 -15.77 -7.29
N THR A 106 5.58 -16.91 -7.60
CA THR A 106 7.05 -17.06 -7.52
C THR A 106 7.75 -16.23 -8.59
N ASN A 107 7.12 -16.12 -9.76
CA ASN A 107 7.57 -15.28 -10.87
C ASN A 107 6.47 -14.27 -11.20
N ASP A 108 6.86 -13.14 -11.79
CA ASP A 108 5.90 -12.18 -12.32
C ASP A 108 4.92 -12.86 -13.28
N LEU A 109 3.65 -12.46 -13.17
CA LEU A 109 2.62 -12.93 -14.09
C LEU A 109 2.86 -12.34 -15.48
N ALA A 110 2.60 -13.13 -16.52
CA ALA A 110 2.64 -12.67 -17.90
C ALA A 110 1.67 -11.50 -18.07
N LEU A 111 2.05 -10.51 -18.87
CA LEU A 111 1.25 -9.34 -19.20
C LEU A 111 0.13 -9.69 -20.21
N SER A 112 -0.90 -8.85 -20.30
CA SER A 112 -2.10 -8.99 -21.15
C SER A 112 -2.79 -10.35 -21.00
N THR A 113 -2.69 -10.97 -19.82
CA THR A 113 -3.05 -12.36 -19.62
C THR A 113 -4.17 -12.49 -18.59
N VAL A 114 -5.21 -13.24 -18.93
CA VAL A 114 -6.28 -13.59 -17.99
C VAL A 114 -5.80 -14.67 -17.05
N TYR A 115 -5.92 -14.39 -15.75
CA TYR A 115 -5.71 -15.33 -14.66
C TYR A 115 -7.01 -15.58 -13.91
N THR A 116 -7.20 -16.82 -13.48
CA THR A 116 -8.33 -17.26 -12.68
C THR A 116 -7.82 -17.68 -11.31
N ALA A 117 -8.29 -17.01 -10.28
CA ALA A 117 -8.04 -17.38 -8.90
C ALA A 117 -9.24 -18.13 -8.33
N THR A 118 -8.98 -19.08 -7.43
CA THR A 118 -10.01 -19.93 -6.85
C THR A 118 -9.74 -20.24 -5.39
N ILE A 119 -10.75 -19.98 -4.55
CA ILE A 119 -10.84 -20.56 -3.21
C ILE A 119 -11.64 -21.85 -3.31
N THR A 120 -11.02 -22.98 -2.95
CA THR A 120 -11.65 -24.31 -3.01
C THR A 120 -12.29 -24.68 -1.67
N GLY A 121 -13.16 -25.69 -1.67
CA GLY A 121 -13.78 -26.24 -0.45
C GLY A 121 -12.80 -26.94 0.51
N THR A 122 -11.49 -26.88 0.25
CA THR A 122 -10.47 -27.35 1.21
C THR A 122 -10.13 -26.30 2.26
N ALA A 123 -10.44 -25.02 2.02
CA ALA A 123 -10.34 -23.97 3.03
C ALA A 123 -11.45 -24.15 4.09
N LYS A 124 -11.06 -24.11 5.37
CA LYS A 124 -11.96 -24.28 6.51
C LYS A 124 -11.77 -23.18 7.56
N ASP A 125 -12.82 -22.91 8.32
CA ASP A 125 -12.76 -22.09 9.53
C ASP A 125 -12.03 -22.82 10.69
N GLN A 126 -11.99 -22.19 11.87
CA GLN A 126 -11.41 -22.79 13.07
C GLN A 126 -12.24 -23.95 13.66
N ALA A 127 -13.55 -24.00 13.37
CA ALA A 127 -14.47 -25.05 13.79
C ALA A 127 -14.48 -26.27 12.85
N GLY A 128 -13.85 -26.16 11.68
CA GLY A 128 -13.76 -27.20 10.66
C GLY A 128 -14.82 -27.11 9.57
N ASN A 129 -15.67 -26.07 9.53
CA ASN A 129 -16.62 -25.89 8.44
C ASN A 129 -15.89 -25.42 7.19
N ALA A 130 -16.18 -26.06 6.06
CA ALA A 130 -15.56 -25.74 4.78
C ALA A 130 -16.31 -24.61 4.06
N ILE A 131 -15.60 -23.86 3.23
CA ILE A 131 -16.21 -23.01 2.20
C ILE A 131 -17.23 -23.84 1.42
N ALA A 132 -18.51 -23.47 1.47
CA ALA A 132 -19.61 -24.29 0.94
C ALA A 132 -19.58 -24.43 -0.58
N ASN A 133 -19.22 -23.34 -1.28
CA ASN A 133 -19.07 -23.31 -2.74
C ASN A 133 -17.72 -22.69 -3.08
N GLN A 134 -17.00 -23.29 -4.04
CA GLN A 134 -15.76 -22.69 -4.52
C GLN A 134 -16.02 -21.26 -5.01
N TYR A 135 -15.14 -20.34 -4.62
CA TYR A 135 -15.21 -18.96 -5.06
C TYR A 135 -14.21 -18.74 -6.17
N VAL A 136 -14.69 -18.41 -7.37
CA VAL A 136 -13.87 -18.22 -8.57
C VAL A 136 -13.97 -16.78 -9.03
N TRP A 137 -12.82 -16.16 -9.28
CA TRP A 137 -12.77 -14.84 -9.91
C TRP A 137 -11.63 -14.80 -10.93
N SER A 138 -11.79 -13.92 -11.91
CA SER A 138 -10.78 -13.69 -12.93
C SER A 138 -10.28 -12.25 -12.87
N PHE A 139 -9.05 -12.05 -13.31
CA PHE A 139 -8.46 -10.73 -13.52
C PHE A 139 -7.51 -10.81 -14.72
N THR A 140 -7.29 -9.68 -15.37
CA THR A 140 -6.37 -9.59 -16.51
C THR A 140 -5.17 -8.77 -16.10
N THR A 141 -3.95 -9.30 -16.23
CA THR A 141 -2.73 -8.53 -15.97
C THR A 141 -2.55 -7.40 -16.98
N PHE A 142 -1.75 -6.40 -16.62
CA PHE A 142 -1.48 -5.22 -17.47
C PHE A 142 -1.12 -5.58 -18.90
N ASP A 143 -1.57 -4.78 -19.86
CA ASP A 143 -1.04 -4.83 -21.21
C ASP A 143 0.23 -3.98 -21.32
N ALA A 144 1.35 -4.60 -21.73
CA ALA A 144 2.62 -3.92 -21.96
C ALA A 144 2.57 -2.90 -23.10
N THR A 145 1.53 -2.95 -23.95
CA THR A 145 1.40 -2.11 -25.14
C THR A 145 0.72 -0.76 -24.89
N ILE A 146 0.29 -0.48 -23.65
CA ILE A 146 -0.32 0.81 -23.26
C ILE A 146 0.58 1.53 -22.23
N ASP A 147 1.85 1.74 -22.60
CA ASP A 147 2.74 2.58 -21.81
C ASP A 147 2.19 4.01 -21.82
N GLN A 148 2.08 4.63 -20.65
CA GLN A 148 1.57 6.00 -20.57
C GLN A 148 2.59 6.93 -21.23
N LEU A 149 2.11 7.90 -22.00
CA LEU A 149 2.98 9.01 -22.40
C LEU A 149 3.32 9.87 -21.18
N PRO A 150 4.53 10.44 -21.08
CA PRO A 150 4.89 11.40 -20.04
C PRO A 150 3.84 12.52 -19.91
N VAL A 151 3.62 13.01 -18.70
CA VAL A 151 2.83 14.23 -18.50
C VAL A 151 3.72 15.41 -18.85
N VAL A 152 3.28 16.24 -19.80
CA VAL A 152 4.03 17.42 -20.24
C VAL A 152 3.98 18.45 -19.13
N LEU A 153 5.17 18.82 -18.63
CA LEU A 153 5.35 19.72 -17.49
C LEU A 153 5.63 21.18 -17.89
N GLU A 154 5.99 21.42 -19.16
CA GLU A 154 6.28 22.77 -19.70
C GLU A 154 7.19 23.59 -18.78
N SER A 155 6.86 24.85 -18.44
CA SER A 155 7.73 25.67 -17.58
C SER A 155 7.88 25.14 -16.15
N THR A 156 7.02 24.21 -15.71
CA THR A 156 7.16 23.62 -14.37
C THR A 156 8.42 22.75 -14.25
N VAL A 157 9.04 22.31 -15.35
CA VAL A 157 10.27 21.48 -15.28
C VAL A 157 11.42 22.17 -14.56
N ASP A 158 11.45 23.50 -14.60
CA ASP A 158 12.50 24.34 -14.02
C ASP A 158 12.37 24.51 -12.50
N PHE A 159 11.24 24.09 -11.92
CA PHE A 159 10.93 24.28 -10.50
C PHE A 159 11.01 22.96 -9.73
N ALA A 160 11.60 23.04 -8.53
CA ALA A 160 11.53 21.98 -7.52
C ALA A 160 10.23 22.09 -6.70
N VAL A 161 9.79 23.31 -6.42
CA VAL A 161 8.60 23.60 -5.61
C VAL A 161 7.76 24.67 -6.30
N ILE A 162 6.45 24.43 -6.40
CA ILE A 162 5.46 25.43 -6.82
C ILE A 162 4.34 25.45 -5.79
N ALA A 163 3.90 26.63 -5.34
CA ALA A 163 2.78 26.76 -4.42
C ALA A 163 1.79 27.85 -4.86
N GLY A 164 0.56 27.80 -4.35
CA GLY A 164 -0.48 28.79 -4.60
C GLY A 164 -0.51 29.90 -3.56
N SER A 165 -0.44 29.54 -2.28
CA SER A 165 -0.62 30.49 -1.18
C SER A 165 0.68 30.86 -0.47
N THR A 166 1.45 29.88 0.01
CA THR A 166 2.67 30.09 0.79
C THR A 166 3.66 28.95 0.57
N ILE A 167 4.96 29.24 0.60
CA ILE A 167 6.02 28.24 0.80
C ILE A 167 6.62 28.50 2.18
N ALA A 168 6.51 27.55 3.11
CA ALA A 168 6.97 27.72 4.47
C ALA A 168 7.89 26.57 4.89
N SER A 169 8.99 26.90 5.55
CA SER A 169 9.90 25.92 6.16
C SER A 169 10.04 26.14 7.67
N THR A 170 10.09 25.05 8.41
CA THR A 170 10.62 25.01 9.78
C THR A 170 11.89 24.15 9.78
N GLY A 171 12.93 24.56 10.51
CA GLY A 171 14.18 23.80 10.56
C GLY A 171 14.99 23.83 9.25
N ALA A 172 16.06 23.03 9.21
CA ALA A 172 17.07 23.04 8.16
C ALA A 172 16.62 22.28 6.90
N THR A 173 15.66 22.85 6.18
CA THR A 173 15.23 22.34 4.87
C THR A 173 16.26 22.63 3.78
N PHE A 174 16.41 21.74 2.81
CA PHE A 174 17.20 21.96 1.60
C PHE A 174 16.37 21.72 0.34
N ILE A 175 16.27 22.72 -0.53
CA ILE A 175 15.63 22.63 -1.85
C ILE A 175 16.70 22.78 -2.92
N ALA A 176 16.96 21.72 -3.68
CA ALA A 176 17.82 21.74 -4.85
C ALA A 176 17.01 22.07 -6.11
N GLY A 177 16.87 23.37 -6.41
CA GLY A 177 16.15 23.88 -7.58
C GLY A 177 15.42 25.19 -7.31
N ALA A 178 14.80 25.76 -8.35
CA ALA A 178 14.04 26.99 -8.22
C ALA A 178 12.70 26.75 -7.51
N VAL A 179 12.16 27.80 -6.90
CA VAL A 179 10.82 27.80 -6.29
C VAL A 179 9.92 28.83 -6.96
N GLY A 180 8.65 28.49 -7.13
CA GLY A 180 7.63 29.33 -7.74
C GLY A 180 6.44 29.54 -6.83
N LEU A 181 6.03 30.79 -6.61
CA LEU A 181 4.86 31.13 -5.79
C LEU A 181 3.99 32.16 -6.51
N SER A 182 2.74 31.80 -6.77
CA SER A 182 1.72 32.70 -7.31
C SER A 182 0.32 32.11 -7.09
N PRO A 183 -0.69 32.93 -6.73
CA PRO A 183 -0.65 34.38 -6.50
C PRO A 183 -0.13 34.79 -5.10
N GLY A 184 0.21 33.82 -4.26
CA GLY A 184 0.80 34.06 -2.94
C GLY A 184 2.09 34.90 -3.01
N THR A 185 2.46 35.48 -1.87
CA THR A 185 3.61 36.40 -1.77
C THR A 185 4.61 36.03 -0.68
N ALA A 186 4.30 35.00 0.12
CA ALA A 186 5.11 34.63 1.28
C ALA A 186 5.92 33.35 1.04
N VAL A 187 7.24 33.51 1.03
CA VAL A 187 8.22 32.42 1.18
C VAL A 187 8.93 32.63 2.52
N THR A 188 8.75 31.72 3.48
CA THR A 188 9.22 31.90 4.86
C THR A 188 10.04 30.70 5.36
N GLY A 189 10.92 30.93 6.34
CA GLY A 189 11.77 29.88 6.91
C GLY A 189 13.06 29.58 6.15
N PHE A 190 13.47 30.50 5.26
CA PHE A 190 14.72 30.47 4.52
C PHE A 190 15.48 31.79 4.80
N PRO A 191 16.32 31.88 5.87
CA PRO A 191 16.89 30.81 6.71
C PRO A 191 15.98 30.28 7.86
N PRO A 192 16.31 29.12 8.50
CA PRO A 192 17.52 28.30 8.29
C PRO A 192 17.42 27.33 7.11
N GLY A 193 16.27 27.23 6.45
CA GLY A 193 16.17 26.52 5.18
C GLY A 193 17.07 27.16 4.12
N ILE A 194 17.48 26.36 3.14
CA ILE A 194 18.34 26.77 2.02
C ILE A 194 17.66 26.38 0.70
N MET A 195 17.68 27.30 -0.26
CA MET A 195 17.30 27.07 -1.65
C MET A 195 18.55 27.25 -2.51
N SER A 196 18.85 26.28 -3.37
CA SER A 196 19.98 26.38 -4.30
C SER A 196 19.65 27.10 -5.61
N GLY A 197 18.35 27.23 -5.93
CA GLY A 197 17.84 27.92 -7.12
C GLY A 197 17.18 29.26 -6.82
N ALA A 198 16.70 29.93 -7.86
CA ALA A 198 16.03 31.22 -7.76
C ALA A 198 14.64 31.10 -7.10
N SER A 199 14.23 32.19 -6.44
CA SER A 199 12.87 32.34 -5.92
C SER A 199 12.06 33.24 -6.85
N HIS A 200 11.03 32.67 -7.47
CA HIS A 200 10.10 33.35 -8.37
C HIS A 200 8.77 33.58 -7.64
N VAL A 201 8.51 34.82 -7.22
CA VAL A 201 7.31 35.17 -6.45
C VAL A 201 6.52 36.25 -7.19
N GLY A 202 5.35 35.90 -7.71
CA GLY A 202 4.47 36.81 -8.44
C GLY A 202 5.03 37.37 -9.76
N ASP A 203 6.14 36.82 -10.25
CA ASP A 203 6.77 37.21 -11.50
C ASP A 203 6.18 36.44 -12.71
N PRO A 204 6.51 36.82 -13.97
CA PRO A 204 5.99 36.13 -15.14
C PRO A 204 6.30 34.62 -15.18
N GLY A 205 7.47 34.21 -14.67
CA GLY A 205 7.88 32.80 -14.65
C GLY A 205 7.02 31.95 -13.72
N SER A 206 6.82 32.41 -12.48
CA SER A 206 5.94 31.74 -11.51
C SER A 206 4.48 31.76 -11.96
N ILE A 207 3.99 32.86 -12.57
CA ILE A 207 2.64 32.93 -13.13
C ILE A 207 2.44 31.88 -14.24
N GLN A 208 3.38 31.80 -15.20
CA GLN A 208 3.30 30.80 -16.27
C GLN A 208 3.36 29.37 -15.70
N ALA A 209 4.26 29.12 -14.74
CA ALA A 209 4.36 27.81 -14.10
C ALA A 209 3.06 27.37 -13.39
N LYS A 210 2.24 28.30 -12.87
CA LYS A 210 0.92 27.96 -12.32
C LYS A 210 -0.09 27.54 -13.38
N LEU A 211 -0.05 28.16 -14.56
CA LEU A 211 -0.91 27.79 -15.69
C LEU A 211 -0.51 26.40 -16.21
N ASP A 212 0.78 26.19 -16.41
CA ASP A 212 1.32 24.92 -16.90
C ASP A 212 1.09 23.79 -15.91
N LEU A 213 1.22 24.06 -14.60
CA LEU A 213 0.84 23.10 -13.55
C LEU A 213 -0.64 22.72 -13.62
N THR A 214 -1.53 23.67 -13.92
CA THR A 214 -2.95 23.38 -14.13
C THR A 214 -3.17 22.50 -15.35
N SER A 215 -2.48 22.77 -16.46
CA SER A 215 -2.52 21.93 -17.67
C SER A 215 -1.98 20.52 -17.41
N ALA A 216 -0.85 20.38 -16.73
CA ALA A 216 -0.24 19.10 -16.39
C ALA A 216 -1.16 18.28 -15.46
N PHE A 217 -1.74 18.91 -14.44
CA PHE A 217 -2.70 18.28 -13.54
C PHE A 217 -3.94 17.78 -14.29
N ALA A 218 -4.52 18.61 -15.17
CA ALA A 218 -5.68 18.23 -15.98
C ALA A 218 -5.35 17.11 -16.97
N SER A 219 -4.16 17.15 -17.60
CA SER A 219 -3.67 16.10 -18.50
C SER A 219 -3.53 14.76 -17.78
N ALA A 220 -2.93 14.75 -16.57
CA ALA A 220 -2.81 13.55 -15.76
C ALA A 220 -4.19 13.02 -15.32
N ALA A 221 -5.08 13.90 -14.84
CA ALA A 221 -6.44 13.55 -14.40
C ALA A 221 -7.33 13.03 -15.55
N GLY A 222 -7.08 13.49 -16.77
CA GLY A 222 -7.83 13.12 -17.97
C GLY A 222 -7.40 11.82 -18.65
N ARG A 223 -6.30 11.18 -18.22
CA ARG A 223 -5.88 9.88 -18.77
C ARG A 223 -6.95 8.81 -18.50
N SER A 224 -7.22 7.96 -19.48
CA SER A 224 -8.28 6.94 -19.40
C SER A 224 -7.92 5.57 -19.99
N SER A 225 -6.79 5.46 -20.68
CA SER A 225 -6.36 4.19 -21.28
C SER A 225 -5.58 3.35 -20.27
N GLY A 226 -5.90 2.06 -20.17
CA GLY A 226 -5.18 1.11 -19.30
C GLY A 226 -5.31 1.40 -17.80
N VAL A 227 -6.44 1.96 -17.37
CA VAL A 227 -6.68 2.34 -15.96
C VAL A 227 -6.76 1.10 -15.06
N VAL A 228 -6.01 1.14 -13.96
CA VAL A 228 -6.08 0.15 -12.88
C VAL A 228 -6.57 0.81 -11.61
N THR A 229 -7.69 0.31 -11.09
CA THR A 229 -8.28 0.85 -9.87
C THR A 229 -7.51 0.34 -8.65
N ILE A 230 -7.07 1.26 -7.80
CA ILE A 230 -6.41 1.01 -6.52
C ILE A 230 -7.06 1.87 -5.43
N ALA A 231 -6.98 1.45 -4.18
CA ALA A 231 -7.55 2.20 -3.06
C ALA A 231 -6.86 1.86 -1.75
N GLY A 232 -6.92 2.78 -0.78
CA GLY A 232 -6.38 2.56 0.56
C GLY A 232 -4.86 2.41 0.57
N ASN A 233 -4.34 1.49 1.39
CA ASN A 233 -2.91 1.26 1.51
C ASN A 233 -2.32 0.54 0.29
N ILE A 234 -1.33 1.18 -0.33
CA ILE A 234 -0.52 0.61 -1.41
C ILE A 234 0.91 0.25 -0.98
N GLY A 235 1.27 0.48 0.29
CA GLY A 235 2.53 -0.01 0.81
C GLY A 235 2.59 -1.54 0.79
N GLY A 236 3.76 -2.08 0.45
CA GLY A 236 3.99 -3.50 0.18
C GLY A 236 3.70 -3.92 -1.27
N MET A 237 3.13 -3.05 -2.10
CA MET A 237 2.90 -3.36 -3.52
C MET A 237 4.17 -3.13 -4.35
N THR A 238 4.32 -3.94 -5.40
CA THR A 238 5.23 -3.68 -6.52
C THR A 238 4.38 -3.40 -7.76
N LEU A 239 4.46 -2.17 -8.27
CA LEU A 239 3.63 -1.70 -9.37
C LEU A 239 4.47 -1.52 -10.64
N PRO A 240 4.13 -2.20 -11.75
CA PRO A 240 4.73 -1.93 -13.06
C PRO A 240 4.29 -0.55 -13.59
N SER A 241 4.82 -0.09 -14.73
CA SER A 241 4.31 1.14 -15.35
C SER A 241 2.82 1.04 -15.67
N GLY A 242 2.14 2.18 -15.62
CA GLY A 242 0.73 2.23 -15.93
C GLY A 242 0.00 3.44 -15.36
N LEU A 243 -1.31 3.42 -15.57
CA LEU A 243 -2.25 4.40 -15.05
C LEU A 243 -3.03 3.79 -13.89
N TYR A 244 -2.92 4.41 -12.73
CA TYR A 244 -3.54 3.96 -11.50
C TYR A 244 -4.57 4.97 -11.03
N LYS A 245 -5.75 4.52 -10.63
CA LYS A 245 -6.86 5.39 -10.21
C LYS A 245 -7.42 5.00 -8.86
N SER A 246 -7.47 5.95 -7.94
CA SER A 246 -8.23 5.86 -6.69
C SER A 246 -9.38 6.86 -6.71
N THR A 247 -10.59 6.38 -6.40
CA THR A 247 -11.77 7.23 -6.18
C THR A 247 -11.85 7.79 -4.75
N SER A 248 -10.89 7.43 -3.90
CA SER A 248 -10.76 7.90 -2.52
C SER A 248 -9.34 8.44 -2.26
N GLY A 249 -8.94 8.53 -1.00
CA GLY A 249 -7.54 8.77 -0.65
C GLY A 249 -6.68 7.54 -0.94
N LEU A 250 -5.38 7.76 -1.06
CA LEU A 250 -4.37 6.72 -1.21
C LEU A 250 -3.32 6.88 -0.12
N GLU A 251 -2.86 5.78 0.44
CA GLU A 251 -1.89 5.84 1.51
C GLU A 251 -0.75 4.84 1.32
N ILE A 252 0.42 5.19 1.84
CA ILE A 252 1.48 4.25 2.16
C ILE A 252 1.52 4.23 3.68
N SER A 253 0.65 3.43 4.30
CA SER A 253 0.46 3.39 5.75
C SER A 253 1.28 2.28 6.42
N SER A 254 1.55 1.19 5.69
CA SER A 254 2.42 0.09 6.12
C SER A 254 3.09 -0.58 4.92
N GLY A 255 4.35 -0.99 5.07
CA GLY A 255 5.19 -1.45 3.96
C GLY A 255 5.72 -0.28 3.11
N ASP A 256 6.56 -0.60 2.12
CA ASP A 256 7.07 0.37 1.14
C ASP A 256 6.45 0.10 -0.22
N LEU A 257 6.24 1.14 -1.02
CA LEU A 257 5.79 0.99 -2.40
C LEU A 257 7.01 0.80 -3.29
N THR A 258 7.00 -0.22 -4.16
CA THR A 258 8.01 -0.37 -5.22
C THR A 258 7.39 -0.07 -6.58
N LEU A 259 8.04 0.76 -7.37
CA LEU A 259 7.73 1.01 -8.77
C LEU A 259 8.81 0.32 -9.61
N ASP A 260 8.40 -0.66 -10.42
CA ASP A 260 9.33 -1.53 -11.15
C ASP A 260 9.17 -1.37 -12.66
N ALA A 261 10.19 -0.77 -13.29
CA ALA A 261 10.23 -0.58 -14.73
C ALA A 261 10.40 -1.90 -15.51
N LYS A 262 10.74 -3.01 -14.85
CA LYS A 262 11.00 -4.32 -15.48
C LYS A 262 12.02 -4.24 -16.63
N GLY A 263 12.99 -3.33 -16.52
CA GLY A 263 14.03 -3.07 -17.52
C GLY A 263 13.69 -1.96 -18.53
N ASN A 264 12.46 -1.42 -18.53
CA ASN A 264 12.06 -0.31 -19.41
C ASN A 264 12.36 1.04 -18.75
N SER A 265 13.48 1.68 -19.09
CA SER A 265 13.83 3.01 -18.55
C SER A 265 12.89 4.15 -18.96
N SER A 266 11.99 3.91 -19.92
CA SER A 266 10.96 4.86 -20.35
C SER A 266 9.59 4.60 -19.71
N ALA A 267 9.51 3.61 -18.83
CA ALA A 267 8.31 3.27 -18.07
C ALA A 267 7.73 4.49 -17.34
N ILE A 268 6.40 4.69 -17.44
CA ILE A 268 5.68 5.83 -16.84
C ILE A 268 4.62 5.36 -15.83
N TRP A 269 4.55 6.05 -14.69
CA TRP A 269 3.51 5.84 -13.68
C TRP A 269 2.68 7.12 -13.54
N ILE A 270 1.36 7.00 -13.67
CA ILE A 270 0.43 8.09 -13.39
C ILE A 270 -0.56 7.61 -12.33
N PHE A 271 -0.56 8.26 -11.17
CA PHE A 271 -1.53 8.03 -10.10
C PHE A 271 -2.57 9.15 -10.11
N GLN A 272 -3.82 8.82 -10.37
CA GLN A 272 -4.99 9.69 -10.23
C GLN A 272 -5.65 9.42 -8.89
N ILE A 273 -5.60 10.38 -7.97
CA ILE A 273 -6.11 10.21 -6.61
C ILE A 273 -7.20 11.24 -6.39
N ALA A 274 -8.44 10.80 -6.15
CA ALA A 274 -9.56 11.73 -6.01
C ALA A 274 -9.47 12.61 -4.76
N SER A 275 -8.84 12.11 -3.69
CA SER A 275 -8.68 12.82 -2.42
C SER A 275 -7.21 12.94 -2.03
N THR A 276 -6.86 12.56 -0.79
CA THR A 276 -5.54 12.76 -0.21
C THR A 276 -4.53 11.70 -0.63
N LEU A 277 -3.25 12.07 -0.66
CA LEU A 277 -2.12 11.15 -0.69
C LEU A 277 -1.38 11.25 0.65
N VAL A 278 -1.26 10.15 1.39
CA VAL A 278 -0.63 10.16 2.71
C VAL A 278 0.44 9.09 2.84
N THR A 279 1.61 9.43 3.36
CA THR A 279 2.52 8.42 3.91
C THR A 279 2.57 8.53 5.42
N THR A 280 2.58 7.40 6.12
CA THR A 280 2.96 7.37 7.53
C THR A 280 4.47 7.61 7.67
N THR A 281 5.00 7.61 8.89
CA THR A 281 6.43 7.80 9.15
C THR A 281 7.27 6.67 8.53
N ASP A 282 8.47 7.02 8.06
CA ASP A 282 9.50 6.09 7.58
C ASP A 282 9.02 5.18 6.44
N ARG A 283 8.28 5.76 5.49
CA ARG A 283 7.78 5.04 4.31
C ARG A 283 8.61 5.39 3.09
N ARG A 284 8.75 4.45 2.15
CA ARG A 284 9.51 4.65 0.93
C ARG A 284 8.68 4.43 -0.33
N VAL A 285 8.94 5.25 -1.34
CA VAL A 285 8.69 4.90 -2.74
C VAL A 285 10.02 4.48 -3.34
N ILE A 286 10.13 3.20 -3.70
CA ILE A 286 11.36 2.57 -4.18
C ILE A 286 11.27 2.47 -5.71
N LEU A 287 12.26 2.99 -6.40
CA LEU A 287 12.40 2.84 -7.85
C LEU A 287 13.28 1.63 -8.15
N SER A 288 12.81 0.74 -9.02
CA SER A 288 13.50 -0.50 -9.39
C SER A 288 13.38 -0.80 -10.89
N GLY A 289 14.18 -1.74 -11.37
CA GLY A 289 14.14 -2.16 -12.78
C GLY A 289 14.45 -1.06 -13.80
N GLY A 290 15.10 0.03 -13.38
CA GLY A 290 15.38 1.19 -14.24
C GLY A 290 14.34 2.32 -14.17
N ALA A 291 13.39 2.25 -13.24
CA ALA A 291 12.40 3.31 -13.02
C ALA A 291 13.09 4.63 -12.64
N LYS A 292 12.54 5.75 -13.12
CA LYS A 292 13.06 7.10 -12.88
C LYS A 292 12.04 7.96 -12.18
N ALA A 293 12.47 8.77 -11.21
CA ALA A 293 11.57 9.69 -10.50
C ALA A 293 10.93 10.72 -11.45
N SER A 294 11.61 11.11 -12.55
CA SER A 294 11.07 11.99 -13.59
C SER A 294 9.87 11.41 -14.34
N ASN A 295 9.62 10.10 -14.22
CA ASN A 295 8.57 9.37 -14.92
C ASN A 295 7.38 8.98 -14.01
N VAL A 296 7.37 9.44 -12.76
CA VAL A 296 6.32 9.12 -11.78
C VAL A 296 5.52 10.37 -11.48
N TYR A 297 4.22 10.34 -11.75
CA TYR A 297 3.31 11.47 -11.59
C TYR A 297 2.21 11.15 -10.58
N TRP A 298 2.04 12.02 -9.59
CA TRP A 298 1.01 11.91 -8.56
C TRP A 298 0.03 13.07 -8.72
N GLN A 299 -1.11 12.83 -9.36
CA GLN A 299 -2.22 13.78 -9.45
C GLN A 299 -3.11 13.58 -8.22
N VAL A 300 -3.11 14.54 -7.30
CA VAL A 300 -3.79 14.46 -6.00
C VAL A 300 -4.92 15.47 -5.94
N GLY A 301 -6.17 14.98 -5.88
CA GLY A 301 -7.40 15.78 -5.95
C GLY A 301 -7.64 16.68 -4.74
N SER A 302 -6.91 16.47 -3.64
CA SER A 302 -6.88 17.40 -2.51
C SER A 302 -5.44 17.72 -2.10
N SER A 303 -4.96 17.18 -0.98
CA SER A 303 -3.63 17.47 -0.42
C SER A 303 -2.77 16.23 -0.31
N ALA A 304 -1.44 16.41 -0.39
CA ALA A 304 -0.47 15.36 -0.11
C ALA A 304 0.25 15.62 1.22
N THR A 305 0.43 14.58 2.02
CA THR A 305 1.18 14.63 3.28
C THR A 305 2.21 13.51 3.31
N LEU A 306 3.50 13.87 3.32
CA LEU A 306 4.59 12.92 3.54
C LEU A 306 4.88 12.85 5.05
N GLY A 307 4.79 11.65 5.61
CA GLY A 307 5.13 11.36 7.01
C GLY A 307 6.59 11.67 7.33
N ALA A 308 6.91 11.77 8.62
CA ALA A 308 8.26 12.08 9.05
C ALA A 308 9.25 11.04 8.50
N THR A 309 10.45 11.48 8.12
CA THR A 309 11.55 10.66 7.58
C THR A 309 11.21 9.78 6.36
N SER A 310 10.05 9.97 5.73
CA SER A 310 9.68 9.23 4.52
C SER A 310 10.53 9.66 3.34
N SER A 311 10.92 8.71 2.49
CA SER A 311 11.68 8.96 1.25
C SER A 311 10.79 8.71 0.05
N PHE A 312 10.39 9.77 -0.63
CA PHE A 312 9.40 9.74 -1.70
C PHE A 312 10.03 10.02 -3.07
N SER A 313 9.43 9.50 -4.14
CA SER A 313 9.89 9.71 -5.51
C SER A 313 8.75 10.12 -6.43
N GLY A 314 9.00 11.10 -7.30
CA GLY A 314 8.07 11.53 -8.34
C GLY A 314 7.65 13.00 -8.28
N ILE A 315 6.79 13.38 -9.22
CA ILE A 315 6.23 14.72 -9.34
C ILE A 315 4.85 14.73 -8.67
N ILE A 316 4.76 15.37 -7.51
CA ILE A 316 3.50 15.53 -6.77
C ILE A 316 2.80 16.78 -7.28
N MET A 317 1.61 16.62 -7.86
CA MET A 317 0.72 17.70 -8.29
C MET A 317 -0.56 17.63 -7.45
N ALA A 318 -0.60 18.38 -6.35
CA ALA A 318 -1.75 18.44 -5.45
C ALA A 318 -2.63 19.65 -5.78
N ASP A 319 -3.95 19.46 -5.77
CA ASP A 319 -4.91 20.53 -6.01
C ASP A 319 -4.87 21.60 -4.91
N GLN A 320 -4.74 21.14 -3.67
CA GLN A 320 -4.62 21.97 -2.48
C GLN A 320 -3.16 22.07 -2.03
N SER A 321 -2.82 21.51 -0.87
CA SER A 321 -1.52 21.72 -0.21
C SER A 321 -0.63 20.48 -0.27
N ILE A 322 0.67 20.69 -0.08
CA ILE A 322 1.64 19.62 0.16
C ILE A 322 2.33 19.88 1.49
N THR A 323 2.38 18.87 2.35
CA THR A 323 3.09 18.91 3.63
C THR A 323 4.17 17.83 3.65
N MET A 324 5.41 18.23 3.90
CA MET A 324 6.52 17.31 4.19
C MET A 324 6.88 17.45 5.67
N ASN A 325 6.58 16.41 6.44
CA ASN A 325 6.90 16.39 7.87
C ASN A 325 8.42 16.25 8.11
N THR A 326 8.81 16.30 9.39
CA THR A 326 10.20 16.34 9.84
C THR A 326 11.08 15.34 9.10
N GLY A 327 12.09 15.84 8.38
CA GLY A 327 13.10 15.01 7.74
C GLY A 327 12.62 14.20 6.53
N ALA A 328 11.40 14.41 6.04
CA ALA A 328 10.95 13.77 4.80
C ALA A 328 11.79 14.24 3.61
N SER A 329 12.10 13.32 2.70
CA SER A 329 12.86 13.59 1.47
C SER A 329 12.03 13.29 0.22
N LEU A 330 12.26 14.07 -0.83
CA LEU A 330 11.62 13.92 -2.13
C LEU A 330 12.68 13.99 -3.24
N GLU A 331 12.88 12.88 -3.95
CA GLU A 331 13.51 12.88 -5.27
C GLU A 331 12.41 13.15 -6.31
N GLY A 332 12.23 14.40 -6.70
CA GLY A 332 10.99 14.80 -7.32
C GLY A 332 10.70 16.29 -7.33
N ARG A 333 9.42 16.61 -7.42
CA ARG A 333 8.91 17.97 -7.45
C ARG A 333 7.64 18.07 -6.60
N ALA A 334 7.49 19.14 -5.83
CA ALA A 334 6.34 19.37 -4.95
C ALA A 334 5.51 20.56 -5.46
N PHE A 335 4.42 20.27 -6.17
CA PHE A 335 3.58 21.25 -6.83
C PHE A 335 2.18 21.32 -6.22
N ALA A 336 1.91 22.36 -5.44
CA ALA A 336 0.60 22.71 -4.91
C ALA A 336 -0.08 23.73 -5.82
N ARG A 337 -1.27 23.42 -6.37
CA ARG A 337 -2.00 24.29 -7.29
C ARG A 337 -2.57 25.50 -6.59
N THR A 338 -3.29 25.33 -5.49
CA THR A 338 -3.95 26.46 -4.80
C THR A 338 -3.44 26.67 -3.37
N GLY A 339 -3.00 25.60 -2.71
CA GLY A 339 -2.57 25.62 -1.32
C GLY A 339 -1.11 25.94 -1.12
N ALA A 340 -0.64 25.62 0.09
CA ALA A 340 0.72 25.87 0.53
C ALA A 340 1.62 24.65 0.32
N VAL A 341 2.93 24.88 0.26
CA VAL A 341 3.93 23.84 0.48
C VAL A 341 4.57 24.10 1.84
N THR A 342 4.38 23.17 2.78
CA THR A 342 4.90 23.26 4.15
C THR A 342 5.96 22.20 4.37
N LEU A 343 7.16 22.63 4.79
CA LEU A 343 8.35 21.79 4.92
C LEU A 343 8.88 21.84 6.37
N ASN A 344 9.45 20.74 6.83
CA ASN A 344 10.08 20.67 8.15
C ASN A 344 11.39 19.87 8.08
N GLY A 345 12.53 20.56 8.06
CA GLY A 345 13.85 19.93 7.89
C GLY A 345 13.91 18.99 6.69
N SER A 346 13.15 19.30 5.63
CA SER A 346 12.92 18.40 4.50
C SER A 346 14.01 18.53 3.45
N THR A 347 14.19 17.52 2.59
CA THR A 347 15.09 17.60 1.43
C THR A 347 14.31 17.38 0.15
N ILE A 348 14.43 18.29 -0.82
CA ILE A 348 13.84 18.14 -2.16
C ILE A 348 14.97 18.23 -3.17
N VAL A 349 15.11 17.21 -4.01
CA VAL A 349 16.07 17.17 -5.11
C VAL A 349 15.33 16.90 -6.41
N THR A 350 15.50 17.77 -7.40
CA THR A 350 14.90 17.54 -8.71
C THR A 350 15.49 16.29 -9.37
N PRO A 351 14.67 15.44 -10.01
CA PRO A 351 15.16 14.29 -10.75
C PRO A 351 16.17 14.72 -11.83
N ASN A 352 17.25 13.96 -11.98
CA ASN A 352 18.13 14.11 -13.13
C ASN A 352 17.34 13.91 -14.44
N PRO A 353 17.60 14.73 -15.47
CA PRO A 353 16.94 14.59 -16.78
C PRO A 353 17.18 13.22 -17.43
#